data_AF-A0A4R2PG44-F1
#
_entry.id   AF-A0A4R2PG44-F1
#
_cell.length_a   1.000
_cell.length_b   1.000
_cell.length_c   1.000
_cell.angle_alpha   90.00
_cell.angle_beta   90.00
_cell.angle_gamma   90.00
#
_symmetry.space_group_name_H-M   'P 1'
#
loop_
_entity.id
_entity.type
_entity.pdbx_description
1 polymer ?
#
loop_
_entity_poly.entity_id
_entity_poly.type
_entity_poly.pdbx_seq_one_letter_code
_entity_poly.pdbx_strand_id
1 'polypeptide(L)' 'MMDEVRLSRRAMLAAGLGGAAATALPAHAQQAPAAADAPTGSGAGAALAPRPPMGWNSWNSFATTITEAQARETAAIMR' A
#
# COMPACT_ATOMS: atom_id res chain seq x y z
N MET A 1 -30.54 8.66 41.44
CA MET A 1 -29.08 8.44 41.37
C MET A 1 -28.88 7.32 40.36
N MET A 2 -28.71 7.67 39.09
CA MET A 2 -28.50 6.71 38.01
C MET A 2 -26.99 6.55 37.87
N ASP A 3 -26.45 5.42 38.31
CA ASP A 3 -25.06 5.08 38.09
C ASP A 3 -24.90 4.58 36.64
N GLU A 4 -24.26 5.40 35.82
CA GLU A 4 -23.87 4.99 34.46
C GLU A 4 -22.85 3.85 34.52
N VAL A 5 -23.22 2.70 33.97
CA VAL A 5 -22.29 1.57 33.80
C VAL A 5 -21.23 1.97 32.77
N ARG A 6 -20.04 2.37 33.23
CA ARG A 6 -18.89 2.61 32.35
C ARG A 6 -18.37 1.29 31.78
N LEU A 7 -18.80 0.94 30.57
CA LEU A 7 -18.28 -0.20 29.83
C LEU A 7 -16.81 0.03 29.44
N SER A 8 -15.89 -0.75 30.02
CA SER A 8 -14.45 -0.66 29.72
C SER A 8 -14.12 -1.29 28.37
N ARG A 9 -13.46 -0.54 27.47
CA ARG A 9 -12.93 -1.06 26.18
C ARG A 9 -12.06 -2.31 26.35
N ARG A 10 -11.40 -2.44 27.50
CA ARG A 10 -10.57 -3.60 27.85
C ARG A 10 -11.40 -4.88 28.07
N ALA A 11 -12.62 -4.75 28.59
CA ALA A 11 -13.53 -5.88 28.80
C ALA A 11 -14.09 -6.39 27.46
N MET A 12 -14.34 -5.49 26.50
CA MET A 12 -14.79 -5.89 25.15
C MET A 12 -13.72 -6.65 24.37
N LEU A 13 -12.44 -6.33 24.56
CA LEU A 13 -11.33 -7.03 23.88
C LEU A 13 -11.06 -8.43 24.48
N ALA A 14 -11.35 -8.63 25.78
CA ALA A 14 -11.16 -9.93 26.42
C ALA A 14 -12.27 -10.96 26.06
N ALA A 15 -13.46 -10.49 25.68
CA ALA A 15 -14.57 -11.36 25.26
C ALA A 15 -14.39 -11.96 23.85
N GLY A 16 -13.40 -11.51 23.07
CA GLY A 16 -13.16 -11.96 21.70
C GLY A 16 -12.35 -13.26 21.54
N LEU A 17 -11.83 -13.84 22.63
CA LEU A 17 -10.88 -14.97 22.56
C LEU A 17 -11.50 -16.35 22.85
N GLY A 18 -12.84 -16.46 22.91
CA GLY A 18 -13.56 -17.68 23.31
C GLY A 18 -14.34 -18.39 22.20
N GLY A 19 -13.94 -18.27 20.92
CA GLY A 19 -14.58 -18.97 19.80
C GLY A 19 -13.71 -20.12 19.29
N ALA A 20 -14.12 -21.35 19.60
CA ALA A 20 -13.38 -22.59 19.38
C ALA A 20 -13.01 -22.89 17.91
N ALA A 21 -11.93 -23.66 17.80
CA ALA A 21 -11.36 -24.24 16.60
C ALA A 21 -12.38 -24.95 15.67
N ALA A 22 -12.31 -24.60 14.39
CA ALA A 22 -12.79 -25.45 13.29
C ALA A 22 -11.96 -25.17 12.03
N THR A 23 -11.11 -26.15 11.71
CA THR A 23 -10.72 -26.61 10.36
C THR A 23 -9.97 -25.69 9.38
N ALA A 24 -8.85 -26.27 8.92
CA ALA A 24 -8.20 -26.11 7.63
C ALA A 24 -7.09 -25.03 7.49
N LEU A 25 -5.93 -25.58 7.16
CA LEU A 25 -4.64 -25.00 6.82
C LEU A 25 -4.72 -23.98 5.65
N PRO A 26 -3.65 -23.19 5.46
CA PRO A 26 -3.71 -21.85 4.89
C PRO A 26 -3.74 -21.86 3.36
N ALA A 27 -4.73 -21.20 2.77
CA ALA A 27 -4.63 -20.76 1.38
C ALA A 27 -3.64 -19.59 1.33
N HIS A 28 -2.35 -19.91 1.24
CA HIS A 28 -1.36 -18.96 0.75
C HIS A 28 -1.78 -18.65 -0.68
N ALA A 29 -2.40 -17.49 -0.89
CA ALA A 29 -2.57 -16.96 -2.22
C ALA A 29 -1.16 -16.92 -2.84
N GLN A 30 -0.92 -17.81 -3.79
CA GLN A 30 0.32 -17.87 -4.52
C GLN A 30 0.41 -16.54 -5.25
N GLN A 31 1.20 -15.62 -4.70
CA GLN A 31 1.49 -14.35 -5.32
C GLN A 31 2.20 -14.71 -6.61
N ALA A 32 1.47 -14.64 -7.72
CA ALA A 32 2.05 -14.81 -9.04
C ALA A 32 3.23 -13.83 -9.10
N PRO A 33 4.43 -14.25 -9.58
CA PRO A 33 5.46 -13.28 -9.83
C PRO A 33 4.83 -12.23 -10.75
N ALA A 34 4.79 -10.98 -10.29
CA ALA A 34 4.52 -9.89 -11.19
C ALA A 34 5.62 -10.00 -12.25
N ALA A 35 5.27 -10.51 -13.42
CA ALA A 35 6.12 -10.45 -14.58
C ALA A 35 6.35 -8.96 -14.81
N ALA A 36 7.49 -8.47 -14.33
CA ALA A 36 7.99 -7.17 -14.69
C ALA A 36 8.46 -7.29 -16.15
N ASP A 37 7.51 -7.40 -17.07
CA ASP A 37 7.73 -6.98 -18.45
C ASP A 37 7.72 -5.45 -18.44
N ALA A 38 8.78 -4.89 -17.84
CA ALA A 38 9.22 -3.55 -18.19
C ALA A 38 9.55 -3.60 -19.69
N PRO A 39 9.14 -2.60 -20.49
CA PRO A 39 9.44 -2.60 -21.90
C PRO A 39 10.96 -2.67 -22.09
N THR A 40 11.44 -3.78 -22.65
CA THR A 40 12.81 -3.90 -23.15
C THR A 40 12.91 -3.07 -24.41
N GLY A 41 13.03 -1.76 -24.21
CA GLY A 41 13.38 -0.82 -25.26
C GLY A 41 14.75 -1.23 -25.82
N SER A 42 14.73 -2.01 -26.89
CA SER A 42 15.91 -2.38 -27.68
C SER A 42 16.38 -1.17 -28.48
N GLY A 43 16.83 -0.13 -27.77
CA GLY A 43 17.65 0.94 -28.33
C GLY A 43 19.08 0.66 -27.93
N ALA A 44 19.91 0.25 -28.89
CA ALA A 44 21.34 0.10 -28.67
C ALA A 44 21.94 1.47 -28.29
N GLY A 45 22.16 1.74 -26.99
CA GLY A 45 22.75 3.00 -26.55
C GLY A 45 22.66 3.21 -25.03
N ALA A 46 23.81 3.40 -24.40
CA ALA A 46 24.07 3.86 -23.02
C ALA A 46 23.16 3.33 -21.89
N ALA A 47 23.78 2.81 -20.82
CA ALA A 47 23.05 2.49 -19.59
C ALA A 47 22.33 3.75 -19.05
N LEU A 48 21.00 3.80 -19.19
CA LEU A 48 20.16 4.96 -18.86
C LEU A 48 20.05 5.23 -17.35
N ALA A 49 20.37 4.24 -16.52
CA ALA A 49 20.30 4.32 -15.07
C ALA A 49 21.56 3.70 -14.42
N PRO A 50 22.73 4.36 -14.49
CA PRO A 50 23.96 3.88 -13.87
C PRO A 50 23.91 3.95 -12.33
N ARG A 51 22.92 4.67 -11.78
CA ARG A 51 22.58 4.75 -10.35
C ARG A 51 21.07 4.51 -10.19
N PRO A 52 20.60 4.10 -9.00
CA PRO A 52 19.17 3.97 -8.75
C PRO A 52 18.43 5.27 -9.11
N PRO A 53 17.32 5.21 -9.87
CA PRO A 53 16.57 6.39 -10.28
C PRO A 53 15.89 7.03 -9.08
N MET A 54 16.07 8.33 -8.92
CA MET A 54 15.45 9.12 -7.86
C MET A 54 14.38 10.03 -8.46
N GLY A 55 13.27 10.17 -7.75
CA GLY A 55 12.13 10.98 -8.19
C GLY A 55 10.95 10.85 -7.25
N TRP A 56 9.76 11.08 -7.79
CA TRP A 56 8.52 11.06 -7.03
C TRP A 56 7.47 10.20 -7.71
N ASN A 57 6.57 9.66 -6.89
CA ASN A 57 5.46 8.84 -7.32
C ASN A 57 4.17 9.36 -6.67
N SER A 58 3.10 9.50 -7.46
CA SER A 58 1.83 10.06 -7.03
C SER A 58 0.97 9.13 -6.17
N TRP A 59 1.26 7.82 -6.17
CA TRP A 59 0.35 6.80 -5.66
C TRP A 59 0.04 6.97 -4.17
N ASN A 60 1.08 7.20 -3.36
CA ASN A 60 0.94 7.31 -1.90
C ASN A 60 0.05 8.48 -1.45
N SER A 61 -0.11 9.50 -2.30
CA SER A 61 -0.90 10.70 -1.98
C SER A 61 -2.25 10.72 -2.67
N PHE A 62 -2.31 10.27 -3.92
CA PHE A 62 -3.47 10.49 -4.78
C PHE A 62 -4.12 9.20 -5.30
N ALA A 63 -3.47 8.04 -5.22
CA ALA A 63 -3.93 6.82 -5.88
C ALA A 63 -4.35 7.11 -7.34
N THR A 64 -5.64 6.95 -7.67
CA THR A 64 -6.21 7.18 -9.00
C THR A 64 -6.84 8.57 -9.20
N THR A 65 -6.67 9.50 -8.25
CA THR A 65 -7.37 10.80 -8.24
C THR A 65 -6.46 12.01 -8.54
N ILE A 66 -5.21 11.79 -8.97
CA ILE A 66 -4.31 12.87 -9.36
C ILE A 66 -4.81 13.61 -10.60
N THR A 67 -4.63 14.93 -10.60
CA THR A 67 -4.93 15.81 -11.75
C THR A 67 -3.66 16.33 -12.42
N GLU A 68 -3.80 16.82 -13.66
CA GLU A 68 -2.70 17.44 -14.41
C GLU A 68 -2.09 18.65 -13.66
N ALA A 69 -2.93 19.48 -13.06
CA ALA A 69 -2.49 20.66 -12.31
C ALA A 69 -1.57 20.27 -11.14
N GLN A 70 -1.96 19.26 -10.36
CA GLN A 70 -1.16 18.75 -9.24
C GLN A 70 0.16 18.11 -9.71
N ALA A 71 0.14 17.38 -10.82
CA ALA A 71 1.36 16.79 -11.38
C ALA A 71 2.36 17.87 -11.83
N ARG A 72 1.88 18.91 -12.51
CA ARG A 72 2.72 20.05 -12.94
C ARG A 72 3.24 20.87 -11.77
N GLU A 73 2.42 21.12 -10.76
CA GLU A 73 2.85 21.80 -9.54
C GLU A 73 3.94 21.01 -8.81
N THR A 74 3.77 19.70 -8.65
CA THR A 74 4.78 18.83 -8.03
C THR A 74 6.08 18.84 -8.83
N ALA A 75 6.02 18.78 -10.16
CA ALA A 75 7.20 18.90 -11.02
C ALA A 75 7.88 20.28 -10.88
N ALA A 76 7.10 21.35 -10.71
CA ALA A 76 7.61 22.70 -10.47
C ALA A 76 8.29 22.85 -9.09
N ILE A 77 7.97 22.01 -8.11
CA ILE A 77 8.65 21.97 -6.80
C ILE A 77 10.00 21.22 -6.90
N MET A 78 10.10 20.19 -7.74
CA MET A 78 11.28 19.32 -7.86
C MET A 78 12.40 19.84 -8.76
N ARG A 79 12.19 21.00 -9.37
CA ARG A 79 13.14 21.64 -10.29
C ARG A 79 14.39 22.15 -9.58
#